data_AF-L2GB58-F1
#
_entry.id   AF-L2GB58-F1
#
_cell.length_a   1.000
_cell.length_b   1.000
_cell.length_c   1.000
_cell.angle_alpha   90.00
_cell.angle_beta   90.00
_cell.angle_gamma   90.00
#
_symmetry.space_group_name_H-M   'P 1'
#
loop_
_entity.id
_entity.type
_entity.pdbx_description
1 polymer ?
#
loop_
_entity_poly.entity_id
_entity_poly.type
_entity_poly.pdbx_seq_one_letter_code
_entity_poly.pdbx_strand_id
1 'polypeptide(L)'
;MSSSDDTSKAVVEKVDEGFKESSRKFDAKDKSEYFDPCQEFAQKSIRCLHRNGGDRSMCGDYFQAYRDCKKAWFEKKKEERKKNGAWW
;
A
#
# COMPACT_ATOMS: atom_id res chain seq x y z
N MET A 1 -2.76 -3.21 32.55
CA MET A 1 -2.36 -2.25 31.49
C MET A 1 -1.91 -3.04 30.26
N SER A 2 -2.84 -3.66 29.49
CA SER A 2 -2.50 -4.54 28.35
C SER A 2 -3.50 -4.44 27.16
N SER A 3 -4.04 -3.26 26.87
CA SER A 3 -5.03 -3.10 25.77
C SER A 3 -4.44 -2.59 24.45
N SER A 4 -3.13 -2.31 24.37
CA SER A 4 -2.50 -1.72 23.17
C SER A 4 -2.00 -2.76 22.15
N ASP A 5 -1.74 -4.00 22.58
CA ASP A 5 -1.19 -5.05 21.71
C ASP A 5 -2.23 -5.72 20.80
N ASP A 6 -3.48 -5.85 21.27
CA ASP A 6 -4.54 -6.53 20.51
C ASP A 6 -4.98 -5.71 19.27
N THR A 7 -5.06 -4.39 19.43
CA THR A 7 -5.34 -3.47 18.31
C THR A 7 -4.22 -3.52 17.27
N SER A 8 -2.97 -3.62 17.71
CA SER A 8 -1.80 -3.65 16.84
C SER A 8 -1.75 -4.93 16.01
N LYS A 9 -2.08 -6.09 16.60
CA LYS A 9 -2.16 -7.37 15.87
C LYS A 9 -3.26 -7.36 14.82
N ALA A 10 -4.46 -6.88 15.16
CA ALA A 10 -5.59 -6.82 14.22
C ALA A 10 -5.32 -5.88 13.03
N VAL A 11 -4.54 -4.81 13.23
CA VAL A 11 -4.12 -3.91 12.14
C VAL A 11 -3.11 -4.60 11.23
N VAL A 12 -2.13 -5.33 11.78
CA VAL A 12 -1.14 -6.08 11.00
C VAL A 12 -1.80 -7.18 10.15
N GLU A 13 -2.74 -7.94 10.72
CA GLU A 13 -3.49 -8.96 9.98
C GLU A 13 -4.31 -8.36 8.82
N LYS A 14 -5.00 -7.24 9.05
CA LYS A 14 -5.72 -6.54 7.98
C LYS A 14 -4.81 -6.03 6.86
N VAL A 15 -3.60 -5.59 7.20
CA VAL A 15 -2.60 -5.16 6.21
C VAL A 15 -2.09 -6.35 5.40
N ASP A 16 -1.88 -7.52 6.02
CA ASP A 16 -1.46 -8.73 5.31
C ASP A 16 -2.53 -9.23 4.34
N GLU A 17 -3.79 -9.29 4.77
CA GLU A 17 -4.92 -9.65 3.90
C GLU A 17 -5.09 -8.67 2.74
N GLY A 18 -4.99 -7.36 3.01
CA GLY A 18 -5.02 -6.34 1.96
C GLY A 18 -3.89 -6.50 0.93
N PHE A 19 -2.71 -6.94 1.37
CA PHE A 19 -1.60 -7.26 0.46
C PHE A 19 -1.91 -8.50 -0.40
N LYS A 20 -2.41 -9.59 0.19
CA LYS A 20 -2.74 -10.82 -0.55
C LYS A 20 -3.79 -10.55 -1.63
N GLU A 21 -4.85 -9.81 -1.29
CA GLU A 21 -5.89 -9.42 -2.24
C GLU A 21 -5.31 -8.59 -3.38
N SER A 22 -4.50 -7.58 -3.05
CA SER A 22 -3.85 -6.73 -4.05
C SER A 22 -2.89 -7.53 -4.93
N SER A 23 -2.22 -8.56 -4.39
CA SER A 23 -1.28 -9.41 -5.14
C SER A 23 -2.03 -10.28 -6.15
N ARG A 24 -3.13 -10.87 -5.73
CA ARG A 24 -4.02 -11.63 -6.62
C ARG A 24 -4.57 -10.76 -7.75
N LYS A 25 -5.00 -9.53 -7.46
CA LYS A 25 -5.46 -8.59 -8.49
C LYS A 25 -4.34 -8.19 -9.45
N PHE A 26 -3.14 -7.93 -8.92
CA PHE A 26 -1.97 -7.59 -9.73
C PHE A 26 -1.51 -8.74 -10.64
N ASP A 27 -1.63 -9.99 -10.18
CA ASP A 27 -1.26 -11.16 -10.98
C ASP A 27 -2.37 -11.55 -11.98
N ALA A 28 -3.63 -11.19 -11.71
CA ALA A 28 -4.80 -11.49 -12.56
C ALA A 28 -5.07 -10.45 -13.67
N LYS A 29 -4.58 -9.22 -13.53
CA LYS A 29 -4.79 -8.15 -14.53
C LYS A 29 -4.09 -8.45 -15.86
N ASP A 30 -4.52 -7.78 -16.92
CA ASP A 30 -3.80 -7.84 -18.19
C ASP A 30 -2.43 -7.17 -18.11
N LYS A 31 -1.46 -7.66 -18.89
CA LYS A 31 -0.07 -7.15 -18.86
C LYS A 31 0.02 -5.66 -19.21
N SER A 32 -0.91 -5.15 -20.02
CA SER A 32 -1.02 -3.73 -20.40
C SER A 32 -1.84 -2.89 -19.42
N GLU A 33 -2.56 -3.51 -18.48
CA GLU A 33 -3.45 -2.81 -17.57
C GLU A 33 -2.67 -2.15 -16.43
N TYR A 34 -3.00 -0.90 -16.12
CA TYR A 34 -2.42 -0.19 -14.97
C TYR A 34 -3.09 -0.65 -13.68
N PHE A 35 -2.28 -0.94 -12.65
CA PHE A 35 -2.79 -1.27 -11.32
C PHE A 35 -1.89 -0.65 -10.26
N ASP A 36 -2.49 0.08 -9.35
CA ASP A 36 -1.82 0.63 -8.18
C ASP A 36 -2.34 -0.06 -6.90
N PRO A 37 -1.51 -0.87 -6.20
CA PRO A 37 -1.88 -1.50 -4.94
C PRO A 37 -2.12 -0.48 -3.81
N CYS A 38 -1.72 0.77 -4.00
CA CYS A 38 -1.81 1.85 -3.02
C CYS A 38 -2.89 2.88 -3.37
N GLN A 39 -3.88 2.50 -4.19
CA GLN A 39 -4.96 3.34 -4.68
C GLN A 39 -5.66 4.14 -3.56
N GLU A 40 -5.88 3.53 -2.39
CA GLU A 40 -6.54 4.20 -1.25
C GLU A 40 -5.72 5.39 -0.72
N PHE A 41 -4.41 5.25 -0.62
CA PHE A 41 -3.52 6.34 -0.19
C PHE A 41 -3.42 7.42 -1.26
N ALA A 42 -3.36 7.02 -2.54
CA ALA A 42 -3.41 7.94 -3.67
C ALA A 42 -4.69 8.79 -3.63
N GLN A 43 -5.86 8.16 -3.49
CA GLN A 43 -7.14 8.86 -3.38
C GLN A 43 -7.17 9.83 -2.20
N LYS A 44 -6.64 9.45 -1.03
CA LYS A 44 -6.57 10.36 0.13
C LYS A 44 -5.74 11.60 -0.17
N SER A 45 -4.58 11.43 -0.82
CA SER A 45 -3.73 12.56 -1.22
C SER A 45 -4.40 13.47 -2.25
N ILE A 46 -5.12 12.89 -3.22
CA ILE A 46 -5.91 13.65 -4.21
C ILE A 46 -7.05 14.42 -3.54
N ARG A 47 -7.77 13.78 -2.61
CA ARG A 47 -8.84 14.44 -1.83
C ARG A 47 -8.29 15.60 -1.00
N CYS A 48 -7.10 15.45 -0.42
CA CYS A 48 -6.42 16.54 0.28
C CYS A 48 -6.14 17.72 -0.67
N LEU A 49 -5.59 17.46 -1.86
CA LEU A 49 -5.34 18.49 -2.86
C LEU A 49 -6.63 19.20 -3.28
N HIS A 50 -7.71 18.45 -3.55
CA HIS A 50 -8.99 19.03 -3.93
C HIS A 50 -9.58 19.95 -2.85
N ARG A 51 -9.35 19.64 -1.57
CA ARG A 51 -9.81 20.46 -0.43
C ARG A 51 -8.97 21.72 -0.20
N ASN A 52 -7.70 21.70 -0.59
CA ASN A 52 -6.74 22.76 -0.31
C ASN A 52 -6.32 23.51 -1.59
N GLY A 53 -7.15 23.51 -2.64
CA GLY A 53 -6.86 24.24 -3.88
C GLY A 53 -5.58 23.79 -4.60
N GLY A 54 -5.14 22.56 -4.37
CA GLY A 54 -3.90 22.01 -4.92
C GLY A 54 -2.64 22.32 -4.10
N ASP A 55 -2.76 22.93 -2.92
CA ASP A 55 -1.60 23.17 -2.05
C ASP A 55 -1.02 21.85 -1.53
N ARG A 56 0.20 21.55 -1.99
CA ARG A 56 0.92 20.31 -1.67
C ARG A 56 1.53 20.35 -0.27
N SER A 57 1.81 21.53 0.28
CA SER A 57 2.43 21.68 1.60
C SER A 57 1.54 21.12 2.71
N MET A 58 0.22 21.23 2.53
CA MET A 58 -0.81 20.74 3.45
C MET A 58 -1.04 19.22 3.38
N CYS A 59 -0.50 18.54 2.37
CA CYS A 59 -0.82 17.14 2.06
C CYS A 59 0.38 16.18 2.21
N GLY A 60 1.47 16.64 2.83
CA GLY A 60 2.73 15.89 2.99
C GLY A 60 2.54 14.47 3.51
N ASP A 61 1.78 14.31 4.59
CA ASP A 61 1.56 13.01 5.24
C ASP A 61 0.83 12.01 4.33
N TYR A 62 -0.10 12.48 3.50
CA TYR A 62 -0.81 11.63 2.54
C TYR A 62 0.12 11.15 1.43
N PHE A 63 1.03 12.01 0.95
CA PHE A 63 2.04 11.61 -0.02
C PHE A 63 3.05 10.65 0.58
N GLN A 64 3.42 10.86 1.84
CA GLN A 64 4.34 9.98 2.54
C GLN A 64 3.72 8.58 2.70
N ALA A 65 2.48 8.49 3.17
CA ALA A 65 1.75 7.23 3.26
C ALA A 65 1.65 6.49 1.91
N TYR A 66 1.45 7.22 0.80
CA TYR A 66 1.45 6.62 -0.53
C TYR A 66 2.83 6.08 -0.95
N ARG A 67 3.91 6.80 -0.65
CA ARG A 67 5.29 6.34 -0.93
C ARG A 67 5.64 5.12 -0.08
N ASP A 68 5.29 5.15 1.19
CA ASP A 68 5.56 4.06 2.13
C ASP A 68 4.82 2.80 1.73
N CYS A 69 3.55 2.94 1.34
CA CYS A 69 2.77 1.82 0.80
C CYS A 69 3.46 1.19 -0.42
N LYS A 70 3.90 2.00 -1.40
CA LYS A 70 4.58 1.47 -2.60
C LYS A 70 5.90 0.82 -2.25
N LYS A 71 6.66 1.38 -1.33
CA LYS A 71 7.93 0.80 -0.87
C LYS A 71 7.70 -0.57 -0.24
N ALA A 72 6.77 -0.65 0.73
CA ALA A 72 6.41 -1.90 1.39
C ALA A 72 5.89 -2.95 0.40
N TRP A 73 5.10 -2.53 -0.59
CA TRP A 73 4.62 -3.41 -1.66
C TRP A 73 5.76 -4.09 -2.45
N PHE A 74 6.69 -3.28 -2.96
CA PHE A 74 7.80 -3.81 -3.75
C PHE A 74 8.78 -4.63 -2.91
N GLU A 75 9.01 -4.26 -1.67
CA GLU A 75 9.81 -5.04 -0.72
C GLU A 75 9.18 -6.42 -0.49
N LYS A 76 7.89 -6.48 -0.18
CA LYS A 76 7.19 -7.75 0.05
C LYS A 76 7.13 -8.62 -1.21
N LYS A 77 6.84 -8.07 -2.41
CA LYS A 77 6.92 -8.84 -3.67
C LYS A 77 8.35 -9.29 -3.99
N LYS A 78 9.38 -8.51 -3.65
CA LYS A 78 10.78 -8.93 -3.81
C LYS A 78 11.10 -10.09 -2.87
N GLU A 79 10.63 -10.06 -1.64
CA GLU A 79 10.76 -11.19 -0.70
C GLU A 79 10.01 -12.43 -1.17
N GLU A 80 8.80 -12.29 -1.69
CA GLU A 80 8.05 -13.41 -2.28
C GLU A 80 8.80 -14.03 -3.47
N ARG A 81 9.34 -13.21 -4.37
CA ARG A 81 10.18 -13.71 -5.48
C ARG A 81 11.42 -14.45 -5.00
N LYS A 82 12.09 -13.93 -3.97
CA LYS A 82 13.25 -14.61 -3.34
C LYS A 82 12.85 -15.95 -2.72
N LYS A 83 11.72 -16.00 -2.01
CA LYS A 83 11.20 -17.24 -1.39
C LYS A 83 10.80 -18.28 -2.45
N ASN A 84 10.25 -17.83 -3.57
CA ASN A 84 9.86 -18.69 -4.69
C ASN A 84 11.04 -19.11 -5.58
N GLY A 85 12.28 -18.81 -5.17
CA GLY A 85 13.49 -19.22 -5.87
C GLY A 85 13.76 -18.46 -7.18
N ALA A 86 12.93 -17.49 -7.57
CA ALA A 86 13.05 -16.74 -8.82
C ALA A 86 14.09 -15.60 -8.72
N TRP A 87 15.30 -15.93 -8.27
CA TRP A 87 16.42 -15.01 -8.05
C TRP A 87 17.45 -15.05 -9.21
N TRP A 88 17.00 -15.31 -10.43
CA TRP A 88 17.82 -15.15 -11.64
C TRP A 88 17.08 -14.32 -12.67
#